data_AF-A6TN29-F1
#
_entry.id   AF-A6TN29-F1
#
_cell.length_a   1.000
_cell.length_b   1.000
_cell.length_c   1.000
_cell.angle_alpha   90.00
_cell.angle_beta   90.00
_cell.angle_gamma   90.00
#
_symmetry.space_group_name_H-M   'P 1'
#
loop_
_entity.id
_entity.type
_entity.pdbx_description
1 polymer ?
#
loop_
_entity_poly.entity_id
_entity_poly.type
_entity_poly.pdbx_seq_one_letter_code
_entity_poly.pdbx_strand_id
1 'polypeptide(L)'
;MNNDKKHLGKSYKLLVVWFISLFIFAGIFSALLTRIDLNLSSKATTLFWLYFMNLFIISLFLMIYKTERVYYINYITHKEAQEATKEERRTFAYKHLIVFCMATIVFIIYSIISLIFKYPTGVDVGAFTVIIIISAIRTIPFRLKEKYST
;
A
#
# COMPACT_ATOMS: atom_id res chain seq x y z
N MET A 1 -8.65 34.48 7.85
CA MET A 1 -7.56 33.60 8.30
C MET A 1 -8.06 32.16 8.14
N ASN A 2 -7.53 31.40 7.17
CA ASN A 2 -8.12 30.10 6.81
C ASN A 2 -7.89 29.07 7.95
N ASN A 3 -8.98 28.63 8.59
CA ASN A 3 -8.99 27.76 9.76
C ASN A 3 -8.68 26.28 9.42
N ASP A 4 -8.37 25.97 8.15
CA ASP A 4 -8.15 24.60 7.66
C ASP A 4 -6.76 24.02 7.94
N LYS A 5 -5.83 24.82 8.49
CA LYS A 5 -4.48 24.34 8.86
C LYS A 5 -4.51 23.67 10.22
N LYS A 6 -5.00 22.43 10.26
CA LYS A 6 -4.82 21.56 11.43
C LYS A 6 -3.32 21.41 11.71
N HIS A 7 -2.87 21.84 12.88
CA HIS A 7 -1.47 21.68 13.29
C HIS A 7 -1.14 20.19 13.45
N LEU A 8 -0.55 19.59 12.42
CA LEU A 8 -0.10 18.20 12.42
C LEU A 8 1.14 18.10 13.31
N GLY A 9 0.98 17.51 14.50
CA GLY A 9 2.12 17.13 15.34
C GLY A 9 2.84 15.91 14.76
N LYS A 10 4.17 15.93 14.77
CA LYS A 10 5.01 14.83 14.30
C LYS A 10 4.78 13.61 15.17
N SER A 11 4.35 12.50 14.59
CA SER A 11 4.21 11.23 15.31
C SER A 11 4.29 10.09 14.31
N TYR A 12 5.08 9.07 14.65
CA TYR A 12 5.23 7.83 13.91
C TYR A 12 4.66 6.62 14.66
N LYS A 13 4.01 6.82 15.82
CA LYS A 13 3.47 5.71 16.62
C LYS A 13 2.58 4.79 15.78
N LEU A 14 1.71 5.38 14.96
CA LEU A 14 0.82 4.61 14.11
C LEU A 14 1.57 3.89 12.97
N LEU A 15 2.62 4.50 12.40
CA LEU A 15 3.45 3.85 11.39
C LEU A 15 4.20 2.65 11.98
N VAL A 16 4.74 2.79 13.20
CA VAL A 16 5.41 1.70 13.93
C VAL A 16 4.42 0.57 14.22
N VAL A 17 3.22 0.88 14.73
CA VAL A 17 2.17 -0.12 14.95
C VAL A 17 1.77 -0.81 13.66
N TRP A 18 1.65 -0.06 12.56
CA TRP A 18 1.39 -0.61 11.24
C TRP A 18 2.49 -1.60 10.83
N PHE A 19 3.77 -1.25 10.94
CA PHE A 19 4.88 -2.16 10.67
C PHE A 19 4.86 -3.42 11.55
N ILE A 20 4.64 -3.27 12.86
CA ILE A 20 4.58 -4.41 13.79
C ILE A 20 3.40 -5.33 13.44
N SER A 21 2.27 -4.77 13.00
CA SER A 21 1.09 -5.54 12.63
C SER A 21 1.35 -6.55 11.51
N LEU A 22 2.31 -6.28 10.62
CA LEU A 22 2.74 -7.22 9.58
C LEU A 22 3.15 -8.57 10.17
N PHE A 23 4.04 -8.53 11.18
CA PHE A 23 4.55 -9.73 11.84
C PHE A 23 3.49 -10.43 12.67
N ILE A 24 2.61 -9.66 13.32
CA ILE A 24 1.49 -10.21 14.09
C ILE A 24 0.53 -10.97 13.16
N PHE A 25 0.11 -10.36 12.05
CA PHE A 25 -0.77 -11.02 11.09
C PHE A 25 -0.11 -12.24 10.45
N ALA A 26 1.17 -12.15 10.14
CA ALA A 26 1.91 -13.29 9.60
C ALA A 26 1.98 -14.47 10.59
N GLY A 27 2.27 -14.18 11.86
CA GLY A 27 2.29 -15.19 12.92
C GLY A 27 0.92 -15.81 13.20
N ILE A 28 -0.14 -14.99 13.26
CA ILE A 28 -1.52 -15.46 13.43
C ILE A 28 -1.92 -16.36 12.26
N PHE A 29 -1.65 -15.95 11.02
CA PHE A 29 -1.97 -16.74 9.84
C PHE A 29 -1.25 -18.10 9.86
N SER A 30 0.05 -18.13 10.18
CA SER A 30 0.80 -19.38 10.32
C SER A 30 0.22 -20.28 11.42
N ALA A 31 -0.10 -19.73 12.59
CA ALA A 31 -0.68 -20.49 13.69
C ALA A 31 -2.06 -21.06 13.35
N LEU A 32 -2.89 -20.29 12.63
CA LEU A 32 -4.21 -20.73 12.17
C LEU A 32 -4.11 -21.88 11.17
N LEU A 33 -3.20 -21.82 10.20
CA LEU A 33 -2.99 -22.92 9.24
C LEU A 33 -2.65 -24.23 9.96
N THR A 34 -1.77 -24.18 10.97
CA THR A 34 -1.44 -25.36 11.78
C THR A 34 -2.62 -25.85 12.62
N ARG A 35 -3.41 -24.94 13.21
CA ARG A 35 -4.54 -25.30 14.08
C ARG A 35 -5.71 -25.93 13.33
N ILE A 36 -5.93 -25.53 12.07
CA ILE A 36 -7.03 -26.00 11.23
C ILE A 36 -6.61 -27.21 10.37
N ASP A 37 -5.34 -27.64 10.48
CA ASP A 37 -4.73 -28.71 9.65
C ASP A 37 -4.96 -28.48 8.14
N LEU A 38 -4.90 -27.21 7.74
CA LEU A 38 -5.26 -26.79 6.39
C LEU A 38 -4.03 -26.87 5.49
N ASN A 39 -3.94 -27.94 4.71
CA ASN A 39 -2.81 -28.18 3.81
C ASN A 39 -3.00 -27.44 2.47
N LEU A 40 -2.59 -26.18 2.43
CA LEU A 40 -2.60 -25.38 1.19
C LEU A 40 -1.48 -25.82 0.24
N SER A 41 -1.79 -25.83 -1.05
CA SER A 41 -0.75 -25.97 -2.07
C SER A 41 0.24 -24.79 -2.00
N SER A 42 1.49 -25.04 -2.35
CA SER A 42 2.53 -23.99 -2.38
C SER A 42 2.12 -22.79 -3.24
N LYS A 43 1.40 -23.04 -4.34
CA LYS A 43 0.82 -22.02 -5.22
C LYS A 43 -0.22 -21.15 -4.51
N ALA A 44 -1.19 -21.77 -3.84
CA ALA A 44 -2.24 -21.06 -3.12
C ALA A 44 -1.65 -20.21 -1.98
N THR A 45 -0.72 -20.77 -1.22
CA THR A 45 0.00 -20.07 -0.15
C THR A 45 0.79 -18.88 -0.70
N THR A 46 1.50 -19.07 -1.82
CA THR A 46 2.26 -17.98 -2.46
C THR A 46 1.35 -16.84 -2.90
N LEU A 47 0.27 -17.13 -3.64
CA LEU A 47 -0.66 -16.11 -4.10
C LEU A 47 -1.32 -15.38 -2.93
N PHE A 48 -1.71 -16.11 -1.87
CA PHE A 48 -2.24 -15.50 -0.65
C PHE A 48 -1.27 -14.45 -0.07
N TRP A 49 0.01 -14.80 0.08
CA TRP A 49 1.00 -13.87 0.62
C TRP A 49 1.21 -12.65 -0.28
N LEU A 50 1.23 -12.83 -1.61
CA LEU A 50 1.35 -11.71 -2.55
C LEU A 50 0.14 -10.76 -2.45
N TYR A 51 -1.08 -11.29 -2.34
CA TYR A 51 -2.28 -10.48 -2.10
C TYR A 51 -2.26 -9.79 -0.75
N PHE A 52 -1.87 -10.50 0.32
CA PHE A 52 -1.74 -9.95 1.65
C PHE A 52 -0.76 -8.76 1.67
N MET A 53 0.40 -8.90 1.01
CA MET A 53 1.36 -7.80 0.87
C MET A 53 0.78 -6.60 0.12
N ASN A 54 0.01 -6.83 -0.94
CA ASN A 54 -0.65 -5.75 -1.68
C ASN A 54 -1.69 -5.01 -0.82
N LEU A 55 -2.55 -5.75 -0.11
CA LEU A 55 -3.50 -5.19 0.83
C LEU A 55 -2.82 -4.45 1.98
N PHE A 56 -1.68 -4.95 2.45
CA PHE A 56 -0.88 -4.28 3.46
C PHE A 56 -0.38 -2.93 2.93
N ILE A 57 0.18 -2.86 1.72
CA ILE A 57 0.57 -1.60 1.07
C ILE A 57 -0.63 -0.64 0.91
N ILE A 58 -1.79 -1.13 0.45
CA ILE A 58 -3.01 -0.32 0.34
C ILE A 58 -3.42 0.25 1.70
N SER A 59 -3.31 -0.54 2.77
CA SER A 59 -3.64 -0.10 4.12
C SER A 59 -2.75 1.05 4.62
N LEU A 60 -1.48 1.12 4.18
CA LEU A 60 -0.60 2.26 4.42
C LEU A 60 -1.19 3.54 3.82
N PHE A 61 -1.60 3.51 2.55
CA PHE A 61 -2.16 4.68 1.88
C PHE A 61 -3.53 5.07 2.44
N LEU A 62 -4.36 4.10 2.84
CA LEU A 62 -5.62 4.37 3.56
C LEU A 62 -5.35 5.04 4.91
N MET A 63 -4.34 4.57 5.65
CA MET A 63 -3.93 5.17 6.92
C MET A 63 -3.43 6.60 6.70
N ILE A 64 -2.60 6.84 5.69
CA ILE A 64 -2.11 8.18 5.32
C ILE A 64 -3.28 9.07 4.91
N TYR A 65 -4.23 8.58 4.13
CA TYR A 65 -5.42 9.32 3.71
C TYR A 65 -6.29 9.74 4.92
N LYS A 66 -6.52 8.84 5.86
CA LYS A 66 -7.32 9.11 7.07
C LYS A 66 -6.62 10.04 8.05
N THR A 67 -5.32 9.87 8.24
CA THR A 67 -4.53 10.63 9.23
C THR A 67 -3.89 11.90 8.67
N GLU A 68 -3.87 12.03 7.34
CA GLU A 68 -3.24 13.09 6.58
C GLU A 68 -1.72 13.16 6.78
N ARG A 69 -1.09 12.09 7.30
CA ARG A 69 0.37 12.03 7.59
C ARG A 69 1.15 11.61 6.35
N VAL A 70 1.12 12.46 5.32
CA VAL A 70 1.77 12.23 4.03
C VAL A 70 3.30 12.11 4.11
N TYR A 71 3.91 12.58 5.20
CA TYR A 71 5.36 12.45 5.46
C TYR A 71 5.80 11.05 5.89
N TYR A 72 4.88 10.08 5.95
CA TYR A 72 5.24 8.67 6.14
C TYR A 72 5.91 8.04 4.91
N ILE A 73 5.80 8.68 3.74
CA ILE A 73 6.41 8.22 2.49
C ILE A 73 7.48 9.19 2.00
N ASN A 74 8.45 8.67 1.25
CA ASN A 74 9.78 9.26 1.01
C ASN A 74 9.84 10.51 0.10
N TYR A 75 8.76 11.28 -0.02
CA TYR A 75 8.68 12.42 -0.94
C TYR A 75 8.36 13.74 -0.27
N ILE A 76 7.80 13.68 0.95
CA ILE A 76 7.22 14.84 1.62
C ILE A 76 7.83 14.97 3.02
N THR A 77 8.42 16.11 3.30
CA THR A 77 8.89 16.44 4.65
C THR A 77 7.72 16.79 5.58
N HIS A 78 7.94 16.66 6.89
CA HIS A 78 6.95 17.07 7.88
C HIS A 78 6.55 18.55 7.73
N LYS A 79 7.51 19.42 7.38
CA LYS A 79 7.29 20.85 7.18
C LYS A 79 6.37 21.09 5.97
N GLU A 80 6.65 20.48 4.83
CA GLU A 80 5.79 20.57 3.64
C GLU A 80 4.37 20.07 3.92
N ALA A 81 4.23 19.00 4.70
CA ALA A 81 2.92 18.49 5.11
C ALA A 81 2.14 19.49 5.99
N GLN A 82 2.82 20.23 6.88
CA GLN A 82 2.20 21.25 7.73
C GLN A 82 1.78 22.50 6.93
N GLU A 83 2.53 22.84 5.88
CA GLU A 83 2.24 23.98 5.02
C GLU A 83 1.05 23.73 4.08
N ALA A 84 0.83 22.46 3.71
CA ALA A 84 -0.26 22.03 2.86
C ALA A 84 -1.64 22.08 3.56
N THR A 85 -2.70 22.20 2.77
CA THR A 85 -4.08 22.08 3.25
C THR A 85 -4.44 20.61 3.51
N LYS A 86 -5.51 20.39 4.27
CA LYS A 86 -6.07 19.06 4.48
C LYS A 86 -6.45 18.37 3.17
N GLU A 87 -7.03 19.12 2.23
CA GLU A 87 -7.44 18.60 0.93
C GLU A 87 -6.25 18.19 0.08
N GLU A 88 -5.20 19.02 0.01
CA GLU A 88 -3.95 18.69 -0.70
C GLU A 88 -3.35 17.38 -0.21
N ARG A 89 -3.28 17.20 1.12
CA ARG A 89 -2.76 15.96 1.72
C ARG A 89 -3.62 14.73 1.42
N ARG A 90 -4.94 14.89 1.47
CA ARG A 90 -5.88 13.80 1.15
C ARG A 90 -5.82 13.42 -0.31
N THR A 91 -5.83 14.40 -1.22
CA THR A 91 -5.71 14.19 -2.66
C THR A 91 -4.39 13.50 -2.99
N PHE A 92 -3.27 13.94 -2.40
CA PHE A 92 -1.98 13.28 -2.56
C PHE A 92 -2.03 11.80 -2.13
N ALA A 93 -2.54 11.50 -0.94
CA ALA A 93 -2.67 10.14 -0.44
C ALA A 93 -3.62 9.28 -1.30
N TYR A 94 -4.71 9.89 -1.78
CA TYR A 94 -5.71 9.23 -2.61
C TYR A 94 -5.17 8.86 -4.00
N LYS A 95 -4.36 9.74 -4.63
CA LYS A 95 -3.67 9.44 -5.89
C LYS A 95 -2.77 8.20 -5.74
N HIS A 96 -2.02 8.08 -4.64
CA HIS A 96 -1.24 6.87 -4.37
C HIS A 96 -2.13 5.65 -4.16
N LEU A 97 -3.19 5.78 -3.35
CA LEU A 97 -4.13 4.70 -3.08
C LEU A 97 -4.72 4.13 -4.37
N ILE A 98 -5.17 4.97 -5.30
CA ILE A 98 -5.73 4.54 -6.59
C ILE A 98 -4.70 3.71 -7.36
N VAL A 99 -3.44 4.15 -7.44
CA VAL A 99 -2.40 3.45 -8.21
C VAL A 99 -2.20 2.02 -7.68
N PHE A 100 -2.16 1.82 -6.36
CA PHE A 100 -1.99 0.49 -5.77
C PHE A 100 -3.28 -0.36 -5.79
N CYS A 101 -4.46 0.26 -5.74
CA CYS A 101 -5.72 -0.43 -6.02
C CYS A 101 -5.78 -0.95 -7.47
N MET A 102 -5.37 -0.13 -8.45
CA MET A 102 -5.26 -0.56 -9.85
C MET A 102 -4.24 -1.68 -10.01
N ALA A 103 -3.09 -1.59 -9.32
CA ALA A 103 -2.08 -2.65 -9.29
C ALA A 103 -2.66 -3.99 -8.80
N THR A 104 -3.52 -3.94 -7.77
CA THR A 104 -4.22 -5.12 -7.25
C THR A 104 -5.15 -5.72 -8.29
N ILE A 105 -5.94 -4.90 -8.99
CA ILE A 105 -6.85 -5.39 -10.05
C ILE A 105 -6.05 -6.05 -11.18
N VAL A 106 -4.94 -5.44 -11.60
CA VAL A 106 -4.04 -6.03 -12.62
C VAL A 106 -3.48 -7.37 -12.14
N PHE A 107 -3.05 -7.45 -10.88
CA PHE A 107 -2.53 -8.71 -10.33
C PHE A 107 -3.61 -9.79 -10.14
N ILE A 108 -4.87 -9.41 -9.88
CA ILE A 108 -6.01 -10.34 -9.86
C ILE A 108 -6.21 -10.97 -11.24
N ILE A 109 -6.25 -10.14 -12.29
CA ILE A 109 -6.40 -10.61 -13.67
C ILE A 109 -5.22 -11.53 -14.04
N TYR A 110 -3.98 -11.12 -13.74
CA TYR A 110 -2.80 -11.95 -13.94
C TYR A 110 -2.90 -13.30 -13.21
N SER A 111 -3.34 -13.29 -11.94
CA SER A 111 -3.40 -14.52 -11.13
C SER A 111 -4.42 -15.52 -11.67
N ILE A 112 -5.55 -15.07 -12.22
CA ILE A 112 -6.53 -15.94 -12.89
C ILE A 112 -5.88 -16.65 -14.08
N ILE A 113 -5.16 -15.89 -14.92
CA ILE A 113 -4.41 -16.44 -16.07
C ILE A 113 -3.36 -17.44 -15.58
N SER A 114 -2.57 -17.07 -14.57
CA SER A 114 -1.53 -17.92 -13.99
C SER A 114 -2.09 -19.23 -13.43
N LEU A 115 -3.30 -19.23 -12.85
CA LEU A 115 -3.98 -20.43 -12.37
C LEU A 115 -4.45 -21.32 -13.53
N ILE A 116 -5.04 -20.75 -14.59
CA ILE A 116 -5.52 -21.50 -15.77
C ILE A 116 -4.35 -22.17 -16.50
N PHE A 117 -3.27 -21.42 -16.75
CA PHE A 117 -2.10 -21.91 -17.47
C PHE A 117 -1.04 -22.57 -16.58
N LYS A 118 -1.30 -22.68 -15.27
CA LYS A 118 -0.43 -23.33 -14.27
C LYS A 118 1.01 -22.81 -14.31
N TYR A 119 1.19 -21.50 -14.35
CA TYR A 119 2.54 -20.92 -14.34
C TYR A 119 3.31 -21.26 -13.05
N PRO A 120 4.65 -21.38 -13.10
CA PRO A 120 5.46 -21.60 -11.92
C PRO A 120 5.32 -20.46 -10.90
N THR A 121 5.40 -20.78 -9.61
CA THR A 121 5.30 -19.78 -8.52
C THR A 121 6.34 -18.66 -8.62
N GLY A 122 7.55 -18.97 -9.10
CA GLY A 122 8.59 -17.96 -9.34
C GLY A 122 8.17 -16.89 -10.36
N VAL A 123 7.37 -17.27 -11.37
CA VAL A 123 6.84 -16.32 -12.36
C VAL A 123 5.81 -15.39 -11.72
N ASP A 124 4.99 -15.88 -10.79
CA ASP A 124 4.04 -15.04 -10.05
C ASP A 124 4.72 -14.00 -9.17
N VAL A 125 5.76 -14.42 -8.45
CA VAL A 125 6.55 -13.52 -7.62
C VAL A 125 7.23 -12.45 -8.48
N GLY A 126 7.77 -12.84 -9.64
CA GLY A 126 8.34 -11.90 -10.60
C GLY A 126 7.30 -10.90 -11.14
N ALA A 127 6.16 -11.39 -11.61
CA ALA A 127 5.08 -10.56 -12.13
C ALA A 127 4.54 -9.57 -11.07
N PHE A 128 4.30 -10.06 -9.84
CA PHE A 128 3.91 -9.21 -8.72
C PHE A 128 4.93 -8.10 -8.45
N THR A 129 6.21 -8.47 -8.40
CA THR A 129 7.31 -7.52 -8.12
C THR A 129 7.38 -6.43 -9.19
N VAL A 130 7.29 -6.81 -10.47
CA VAL A 130 7.26 -5.86 -11.59
C VAL A 130 6.05 -4.92 -11.49
N ILE A 131 4.86 -5.44 -11.20
CA ILE A 131 3.65 -4.62 -11.01
C ILE A 131 3.87 -3.59 -9.89
N ILE A 132 4.39 -4.00 -8.73
CA ILE A 132 4.63 -3.10 -7.59
C ILE A 132 5.68 -2.04 -7.93
N ILE A 133 6.77 -2.40 -8.62
CA ILE A 133 7.81 -1.44 -9.04
C ILE A 133 7.22 -0.41 -10.00
N ILE A 134 6.49 -0.84 -11.03
CA ILE A 134 5.85 0.06 -12.00
C ILE A 134 4.88 1.02 -11.28
N SER A 135 4.08 0.50 -10.34
CA SER A 135 3.18 1.31 -9.52
C SER A 135 3.93 2.33 -8.68
N ALA A 136 5.03 1.95 -8.01
CA ALA A 136 5.84 2.86 -7.22
C ALA A 136 6.49 3.97 -8.08
N ILE A 137 7.00 3.62 -9.27
CA ILE A 137 7.54 4.60 -10.23
C ILE A 137 6.45 5.58 -10.67
N ARG A 138 5.25 5.07 -10.96
CA ARG A 138 4.10 5.89 -11.37
C ARG A 138 3.69 6.92 -10.32
N THR A 139 3.95 6.68 -9.03
CA THR A 139 3.62 7.66 -7.98
C THR A 139 4.68 8.74 -7.77
N ILE A 140 5.91 8.58 -8.28
CA ILE A 140 7.01 9.57 -8.10
C ILE A 140 6.62 11.00 -8.53
N PRO A 141 5.90 11.21 -9.65
CA PRO A 141 5.55 12.57 -10.09
C PRO A 141 4.51 13.26 -9.20
N PHE A 142 3.85 12.55 -8.28
CA PHE A 142 2.81 13.14 -7.44
C PHE A 142 3.40 14.18 -6.49
N ARG A 143 2.79 15.37 -6.45
CA ARG A 143 3.16 16.48 -5.58
C ARG A 143 1.97 16.90 -4.73
N LEU A 144 2.24 17.50 -3.57
CA LEU A 144 1.20 18.06 -2.70
C LEU A 144 0.47 19.25 -3.35
N LYS A 145 1.24 20.12 -4.02
CA LYS A 145 0.70 21.26 -4.79
C LYS A 145 0.70 20.87 -6.25
N GLU A 146 -0.47 20.65 -6.82
CA GLU A 146 -0.61 20.72 -8.28
C GLU A 146 -0.37 22.19 -8.65
N LYS A 147 0.72 22.47 -9.38
CA LYS A 147 0.79 23.73 -10.12
C LYS A 147 -0.40 23.66 -11.07
N TYR A 148 -1.47 24.37 -10.75
CA TYR A 148 -2.43 24.75 -11.78
C TYR A 148 -1.62 25.55 -12.80
N SER A 149 -1.30 24.92 -13.93
CA SER A 149 -0.89 25.64 -15.13
C SER A 149 -2.14 26.40 -15.59
N THR A 150 -2.26 27.64 -15.12
CA THR A 150 -3.03 28.68 -15.81
C THR A 150 -2.44 28.94 -17.19
#